data_AF-A0A7W4YF98-F1
#
_entry.id   AF-A0A7W4YF98-F1
#
_cell.length_a   1.000
_cell.length_b   1.000
_cell.length_c   1.000
_cell.angle_alpha   90.00
_cell.angle_beta   90.00
_cell.angle_gamma   90.00
#
_symmetry.space_group_name_H-M   'P 1'
#
loop_
_entity.id
_entity.type
_entity.pdbx_description
1 polymer ?
#
loop_
_entity_poly.entity_id
_entity_poly.type
_entity_poly.pdbx_seq_one_letter_code
_entity_poly.pdbx_strand_id
1 'polypeptide(L)'
;MASPTPLATVTDLAEWIGEDISEEADAKRALRCLRAASVLVRNVTGKTWLDEAGGLLANRPDDVEMVTVYCASRIYDNREALTQGSLDDHSESFKVQEAGAYLTATEIRTLEALTATRKHGGLGVVATTRRPAPTVSGLVPTPDGQPIPWYPGG
;
A
#
# COMPACT_ATOMS: atom_id res chain seq x y z
N MET A 1 0.99 20.46 7.03
CA MET A 1 1.60 19.68 5.94
C MET A 1 0.70 19.82 4.72
N ALA A 2 1.27 20.08 3.53
CA ALA A 2 0.49 20.16 2.30
C ALA A 2 -0.11 18.79 1.97
N SER A 3 -1.35 18.75 1.48
CA SER A 3 -1.97 17.49 1.05
C SER A 3 -1.26 16.97 -0.21
N PRO A 4 -0.96 15.66 -0.30
CA PRO A 4 -0.29 15.09 -1.47
C PRO A 4 -1.14 15.26 -2.73
N THR A 5 -0.47 15.42 -3.86
CA THR A 5 -1.10 15.52 -5.19
C THR A 5 -1.99 14.29 -5.44
N PRO A 6 -3.22 14.45 -5.96
CA PRO A 6 -4.07 13.31 -6.31
C PRO A 6 -3.45 12.46 -7.42
N LEU A 7 -3.79 11.17 -7.47
CA LEU A 7 -3.30 10.21 -8.47
C LEU A 7 -4.01 10.34 -9.82
N ALA A 8 -5.05 11.14 -9.93
CA ALA A 8 -5.70 11.49 -11.19
C ALA A 8 -6.19 12.94 -11.14
N THR A 9 -6.45 13.53 -12.29
CA THR A 9 -6.87 14.93 -12.45
C THR A 9 -8.40 15.05 -12.48
N VAL A 10 -8.90 16.28 -12.32
CA VAL A 10 -10.34 16.56 -12.49
C VAL A 10 -10.78 16.34 -13.94
N THR A 11 -9.88 16.58 -14.90
CA THR A 11 -10.13 16.31 -16.31
C THR A 11 -10.35 14.82 -16.56
N ASP A 12 -9.48 13.95 -16.03
CA ASP A 12 -9.62 12.49 -16.18
C ASP A 12 -10.97 12.01 -15.62
N LEU A 13 -11.42 12.62 -14.50
CA LEU A 13 -12.72 12.33 -13.93
C LEU A 13 -13.87 12.84 -14.80
N ALA A 14 -13.79 14.07 -15.33
CA ALA A 14 -14.79 14.64 -16.22
C ALA A 14 -14.95 13.81 -17.51
N GLU A 15 -13.84 13.39 -18.12
CA GLU A 15 -13.81 12.52 -19.29
C GLU A 15 -14.44 11.14 -18.99
N TRP A 16 -14.19 10.59 -17.80
CA TRP A 16 -14.77 9.32 -17.39
C TRP A 16 -16.28 9.38 -17.19
N ILE A 17 -16.78 10.42 -16.52
CA ILE A 17 -18.22 10.57 -16.24
C ILE A 17 -18.97 11.03 -17.51
N GLY A 18 -18.26 11.64 -18.46
CA GLY A 18 -18.83 12.20 -19.69
C GLY A 18 -19.51 13.55 -19.48
N GLU A 19 -19.18 14.25 -18.40
CA GLU A 19 -19.73 15.56 -18.03
C GLU A 19 -18.59 16.55 -17.79
N ASP A 20 -18.75 17.78 -18.30
CA ASP A 20 -17.79 18.85 -18.05
C ASP A 20 -17.91 19.37 -16.60
N ILE A 21 -16.83 19.27 -15.83
CA ILE A 21 -16.74 19.75 -14.45
C ILE A 21 -16.08 21.14 -14.46
N SER A 22 -16.75 22.12 -15.06
CA SER A 22 -16.21 23.49 -15.20
C SER A 22 -16.61 24.44 -14.07
N GLU A 23 -17.68 24.13 -13.32
CA GLU A 23 -18.06 24.94 -12.16
C GLU A 23 -17.04 24.83 -11.01
N GLU A 24 -16.62 25.95 -10.43
CA GLU A 24 -15.58 25.99 -9.40
C GLU A 24 -15.93 25.13 -8.17
N ALA A 25 -17.20 25.12 -7.77
CA ALA A 25 -17.67 24.33 -6.64
C ALA A 25 -17.57 22.82 -6.92
N ASP A 26 -17.94 22.40 -8.12
CA ASP A 26 -17.90 21.02 -8.55
C ASP A 26 -16.46 20.55 -8.81
N ALA A 27 -15.61 21.39 -9.40
CA ALA A 27 -14.18 21.11 -9.55
C ALA A 27 -13.49 20.92 -8.19
N LYS A 28 -13.84 21.74 -7.18
CA LYS A 28 -13.34 21.55 -5.80
C LYS A 28 -13.86 20.26 -5.18
N ARG A 29 -15.11 19.87 -5.43
CA ARG A 29 -15.69 18.60 -4.96
C ARG A 29 -15.00 17.40 -5.62
N ALA A 30 -14.88 17.40 -6.94
CA ALA A 30 -14.17 16.41 -7.73
C ALA A 30 -12.74 16.21 -7.19
N LEU A 31 -12.01 17.31 -6.96
CA LEU A 31 -10.68 17.26 -6.38
C LEU A 31 -10.64 16.61 -4.99
N ARG A 32 -11.66 16.83 -4.15
CA ARG A 32 -11.77 16.18 -2.82
C ARG A 32 -12.03 14.68 -2.95
N CYS A 33 -12.87 14.26 -3.90
CA CYS A 33 -13.16 12.86 -4.18
C CYS A 33 -11.89 12.14 -4.67
N LEU A 34 -11.16 12.74 -5.61
CA LEU A 34 -9.89 12.24 -6.12
C LEU A 34 -8.83 12.12 -5.01
N ARG A 35 -8.78 13.08 -4.08
CA ARG A 35 -7.90 13.00 -2.91
C ARG A 35 -8.24 11.81 -2.02
N ALA A 36 -9.53 11.60 -1.72
CA ALA A 36 -9.99 10.48 -0.90
C ALA A 36 -9.64 9.14 -1.56
N ALA A 37 -9.97 8.97 -2.85
CA ALA A 37 -9.62 7.79 -3.64
C ALA A 37 -8.10 7.55 -3.66
N SER A 38 -7.32 8.60 -3.88
CA SER A 38 -5.85 8.50 -3.92
C SER A 38 -5.25 8.04 -2.59
N VAL A 39 -5.83 8.44 -1.45
CA VAL A 39 -5.38 7.98 -0.14
C VAL A 39 -5.64 6.47 0.01
N LEU A 40 -6.81 5.98 -0.41
CA LEU A 40 -7.12 4.55 -0.36
C LEU A 40 -6.16 3.73 -1.22
N VAL A 41 -5.92 4.17 -2.47
CA VAL A 41 -4.99 3.49 -3.38
C VAL A 41 -3.58 3.44 -2.81
N ARG A 42 -3.11 4.53 -2.19
CA ARG A 42 -1.80 4.58 -1.51
C ARG A 42 -1.75 3.65 -0.31
N ASN A 43 -2.83 3.57 0.47
CA ASN A 43 -2.90 2.69 1.64
C ASN A 43 -2.85 1.22 1.24
N VAL A 44 -3.56 0.83 0.16
CA VAL A 44 -3.53 -0.54 -0.36
C VAL A 44 -2.17 -0.87 -0.96
N THR A 45 -1.60 0.04 -1.77
CA THR A 45 -0.36 -0.24 -2.50
C THR A 45 0.92 -0.03 -1.69
N GLY A 46 0.86 0.75 -0.61
CA GLY A 46 2.03 1.19 0.15
C GLY A 46 2.99 2.10 -0.62
N LYS A 47 2.58 2.63 -1.78
CA LYS A 47 3.39 3.47 -2.68
C LYS A 47 2.72 4.82 -2.91
N THR A 48 3.50 5.89 -2.93
CA THR A 48 2.98 7.25 -3.12
C THR A 48 2.77 7.61 -4.59
N TRP A 49 3.59 7.04 -5.47
CA TRP A 49 3.71 7.38 -6.91
C TRP A 49 3.98 8.87 -7.16
N LEU A 50 4.65 9.50 -6.20
CA LEU A 50 5.07 10.90 -6.26
C LEU A 50 6.59 11.00 -6.36
N ASP A 51 7.08 12.02 -7.05
CA ASP A 51 8.48 12.45 -7.02
C ASP A 51 8.80 13.21 -5.71
N GLU A 52 10.06 13.60 -5.53
CA GLU A 52 10.53 14.35 -4.35
C GLU A 52 9.90 15.74 -4.22
N ALA A 53 9.42 16.32 -5.33
CA ALA A 53 8.72 17.60 -5.37
C ALA A 53 7.20 17.46 -5.13
N GLY A 54 6.69 16.23 -5.02
CA GLY A 54 5.27 15.93 -4.87
C GLY A 54 4.48 15.88 -6.18
N GLY A 55 5.16 15.90 -7.33
CA GLY A 55 4.61 15.66 -8.66
C GLY A 55 4.35 14.17 -8.93
N LEU A 56 3.53 13.87 -9.94
CA LEU A 56 3.20 12.49 -10.31
C LEU A 56 4.35 11.84 -11.08
N LEU A 57 4.71 10.60 -10.72
CA LEU A 57 5.70 9.84 -11.47
C LEU A 57 5.15 9.41 -12.84
N ALA A 58 5.91 9.69 -13.90
CA ALA A 58 5.54 9.34 -15.28
C ALA A 58 5.47 7.82 -15.55
N ASN A 59 6.14 7.01 -14.74
CA ASN A 59 6.18 5.55 -14.89
C ASN A 59 5.20 4.81 -13.97
N ARG A 60 4.16 5.49 -13.46
CA ARG A 60 3.13 4.78 -12.69
C ARG A 60 2.34 3.84 -13.60
N PRO A 61 1.86 2.70 -13.09
CA PRO A 61 0.94 1.86 -13.84
C PRO A 61 -0.41 2.55 -14.08
N ASP A 62 -0.97 2.41 -15.28
CA ASP A 62 -2.26 2.97 -15.67
C ASP A 62 -3.40 2.48 -14.77
N ASP A 63 -3.31 1.24 -14.29
CA ASP A 63 -4.26 0.66 -13.32
C ASP A 63 -4.43 1.51 -12.05
N VAL A 64 -3.37 2.19 -11.61
CA VAL A 64 -3.41 3.07 -10.42
C VAL A 64 -4.31 4.28 -10.67
N GLU A 65 -4.18 4.85 -11.85
CA GLU A 65 -4.97 6.01 -12.29
C GLU A 65 -6.42 5.60 -12.52
N MET A 66 -6.65 4.52 -13.26
CA MET A 66 -7.97 3.97 -13.57
C MET A 66 -8.77 3.64 -12.30
N VAL A 67 -8.16 2.93 -11.34
CA VAL A 67 -8.81 2.60 -10.07
C VAL A 67 -9.11 3.87 -9.25
N THR A 68 -8.22 4.87 -9.30
CA THR A 68 -8.46 6.15 -8.62
C THR A 68 -9.67 6.86 -9.22
N VAL A 69 -9.76 6.97 -10.54
CA VAL A 69 -10.89 7.60 -11.24
C VAL A 69 -12.20 6.85 -10.96
N TYR A 70 -12.19 5.52 -11.02
CA TYR A 70 -13.37 4.69 -10.80
C TYR A 70 -13.88 4.71 -9.35
N CYS A 71 -12.97 4.86 -8.38
CA CYS A 71 -13.34 5.11 -6.99
C CYS A 71 -13.90 6.54 -6.81
N ALA A 72 -13.25 7.53 -7.43
CA ALA A 72 -13.65 8.92 -7.33
C ALA A 72 -15.02 9.20 -7.99
N SER A 73 -15.34 8.59 -9.13
CA SER A 73 -16.64 8.74 -9.80
C SER A 73 -17.79 8.29 -8.91
N ARG A 74 -17.68 7.10 -8.28
CA ARG A 74 -18.67 6.61 -7.33
C ARG A 74 -18.89 7.55 -6.14
N ILE A 75 -17.82 8.15 -5.63
CA ILE A 75 -17.91 9.13 -4.53
C ILE A 75 -18.55 10.44 -5.00
N TYR A 76 -18.22 10.87 -6.22
CA TYR A 76 -18.70 12.12 -6.80
C TYR A 76 -20.20 12.04 -7.14
N ASP A 77 -20.64 10.93 -7.72
CA ASP A 77 -22.03 10.69 -8.12
C ASP A 77 -22.93 10.42 -6.92
N ASN A 78 -22.42 9.73 -5.89
CA ASN A 78 -23.19 9.42 -4.68
C ASN A 78 -23.10 10.54 -3.63
N ARG A 79 -23.65 11.71 -3.98
CA ARG A 79 -23.65 12.93 -3.14
C ARG A 79 -24.23 12.73 -1.73
N GLU A 80 -25.25 11.89 -1.59
CA GLU A 80 -25.97 11.63 -0.34
C GLU A 80 -25.45 10.39 0.41
N ALA A 81 -24.41 9.72 -0.11
CA ALA A 81 -23.91 8.43 0.40
C ALA A 81 -25.04 7.40 0.58
N LEU A 82 -26.01 7.40 -0.33
CA LEU A 82 -27.14 6.48 -0.32
C LEU A 82 -26.60 5.07 -0.54
N THR A 83 -26.85 4.19 0.43
CA THR A 83 -26.55 2.76 0.34
C THR A 83 -27.67 2.01 -0.38
N GLN A 84 -28.83 2.65 -0.60
CA GLN A 84 -30.00 2.05 -1.23
C GLN A 84 -30.86 3.12 -1.93
N GLY A 85 -31.18 2.89 -3.19
CA GLY A 85 -32.15 3.65 -3.97
C GLY A 85 -33.02 2.67 -4.77
N SER A 86 -34.34 2.84 -4.71
CA SER A 86 -35.30 2.04 -5.48
C SER A 86 -35.92 2.96 -6.53
N LEU A 87 -35.83 2.56 -7.80
CA LEU A 87 -36.60 3.15 -8.89
C LEU A 87 -37.50 2.04 -9.47
N ASP A 88 -38.77 2.08 -9.05
CA ASP A 88 -39.95 1.36 -9.55
C ASP A 88 -39.83 -0.18 -9.67
N ASP A 89 -39.20 -0.74 -10.71
CA ASP A 89 -39.25 -2.19 -11.03
C ASP A 89 -37.87 -2.89 -11.14
N HIS A 90 -36.76 -2.18 -10.86
CA HIS A 90 -35.43 -2.79 -10.84
C HIS A 90 -34.66 -2.42 -9.56
N SER A 91 -34.50 -3.41 -8.67
CA SER A 91 -33.67 -3.26 -7.47
C SER A 91 -32.34 -3.99 -7.65
N GLU A 92 -31.25 -3.25 -7.89
CA GLU A 92 -29.91 -3.77 -7.64
C GLU A 92 -29.49 -3.38 -6.21
N SER A 93 -29.28 -4.39 -5.36
CA SER A 93 -28.73 -4.19 -4.02
C SER A 93 -27.23 -4.49 -4.03
N PHE A 94 -26.39 -3.45 -4.02
CA PHE A 94 -24.98 -3.62 -3.69
C PHE A 94 -24.84 -3.66 -2.17
N LYS A 95 -24.52 -4.82 -1.60
CA LYS A 95 -24.11 -4.94 -0.19
C LYS A 95 -22.73 -4.30 -0.02
N VAL A 96 -22.67 -2.98 0.07
CA VAL A 96 -21.50 -2.27 0.59
C VAL A 96 -21.90 -1.69 1.93
N GLN A 97 -21.33 -2.25 3.00
CA GLN A 97 -21.59 -1.85 4.40
C GLN A 97 -20.90 -0.54 4.80
N GLU A 98 -20.19 0.10 3.87
CA GLU A 98 -19.31 1.23 4.14
C GLU A 98 -19.91 2.48 3.48
N ALA A 99 -20.51 3.34 4.31
CA ALA A 99 -20.83 4.70 3.88
C ALA A 99 -19.51 5.46 3.68
N GLY A 100 -19.23 5.92 2.46
CA GLY A 100 -18.05 6.73 2.14
C GLY A 100 -17.24 6.23 0.95
N ALA A 101 -15.96 6.62 0.92
CA ALA A 101 -15.01 6.19 -0.12
C ALA A 101 -14.54 4.76 0.16
N TYR A 102 -14.72 3.84 -0.80
CA TYR A 102 -14.29 2.45 -0.69
C TYR A 102 -13.74 1.93 -2.02
N LEU A 103 -12.86 0.94 -1.92
CA LEU A 103 -12.37 0.17 -3.06
C LEU A 103 -13.09 -1.17 -3.12
N THR A 104 -13.49 -1.58 -4.33
CA THR A 104 -14.12 -2.90 -4.52
C THR A 104 -13.09 -4.01 -4.39
N ALA A 105 -13.53 -5.24 -4.09
CA ALA A 105 -12.64 -6.39 -3.98
C ALA A 105 -11.85 -6.66 -5.28
N THR A 106 -12.38 -6.28 -6.45
CA THR A 106 -11.68 -6.41 -7.72
C THR A 106 -10.60 -5.35 -7.88
N GLU A 107 -10.89 -4.09 -7.53
CA GLU A 107 -9.90 -3.01 -7.54
C GLU A 107 -8.73 -3.29 -6.59
N ILE A 108 -9.02 -3.78 -5.39
CA ILE A 108 -7.99 -4.17 -4.42
C ILE A 108 -7.10 -5.26 -5.03
N ARG A 109 -7.67 -6.29 -5.65
CA ARG A 109 -6.89 -7.37 -6.31
C ARG A 109 -6.00 -6.84 -7.44
N THR A 110 -6.51 -5.90 -8.26
CA THR A 110 -5.71 -5.25 -9.31
C THR A 110 -4.53 -4.49 -8.70
N LEU A 111 -4.77 -3.69 -7.66
CA LEU A 111 -3.72 -2.94 -6.97
C LEU A 111 -2.70 -3.85 -6.27
N GLU A 112 -3.16 -4.95 -5.66
CA GLU A 112 -2.31 -5.93 -5.01
C GLU A 112 -1.36 -6.59 -6.01
N ALA A 113 -1.81 -6.89 -7.24
CA ALA A 113 -0.96 -7.43 -8.30
C ALA A 113 0.24 -6.51 -8.62
N LEU A 114 0.07 -5.19 -8.54
CA LEU A 114 1.14 -4.20 -8.74
C LEU A 114 2.14 -4.15 -7.57
N THR A 115 1.75 -4.66 -6.41
CA THR A 115 2.62 -4.76 -5.21
C THR A 115 3.25 -6.14 -5.03
N ALA A 116 2.65 -7.17 -5.64
CA ALA A 116 3.08 -8.56 -5.52
C ALA A 116 4.52 -8.79 -6.00
N THR A 117 5.08 -7.89 -6.80
CA THR A 117 6.48 -7.91 -7.25
C THR A 117 7.51 -7.77 -6.11
N ARG A 118 7.10 -7.49 -4.86
CA ARG A 118 8.04 -7.46 -3.72
C ARG A 118 7.41 -7.74 -2.35
N LYS A 119 6.70 -8.87 -2.20
CA LYS A 119 6.43 -9.48 -0.88
C LYS A 119 7.09 -10.84 -0.70
N HIS A 120 8.24 -11.06 -1.32
CA HIS A 120 9.18 -12.06 -0.83
C HIS A 120 10.07 -11.36 0.19
N GLY A 121 9.50 -11.08 1.37
CA GLY A 121 10.29 -10.92 2.57
C GLY A 121 10.97 -12.25 2.80
N GLY A 122 12.16 -12.41 2.22
CA GLY A 122 12.97 -13.58 2.48
C GLY A 122 13.14 -13.68 3.98
N LEU A 123 12.69 -14.80 4.55
CA LEU A 123 13.23 -15.31 5.80
C LEU A 123 14.74 -15.41 5.60
N GLY A 124 15.43 -14.33 5.94
CA GLY A 124 16.88 -14.28 5.93
C GLY A 124 17.35 -15.23 7.00
N VAL A 125 17.88 -16.39 6.58
CA VAL A 125 18.58 -17.27 7.50
C VAL A 125 19.84 -16.54 7.94
N VAL A 126 19.83 -16.00 9.16
CA VAL A 126 21.05 -15.58 9.83
C VAL A 126 21.82 -16.85 10.17
N ALA A 127 22.77 -17.22 9.33
CA ALA A 127 23.68 -18.31 9.63
C ALA A 127 24.57 -17.87 10.81
N THR A 128 24.18 -18.23 12.03
CA THR A 128 25.08 -18.15 13.18
C THR A 128 26.12 -19.24 13.02
N THR A 129 27.28 -18.92 12.46
CA THR A 129 28.41 -19.83 12.54
C THR A 129 28.84 -19.85 14.01
N ARG A 130 28.60 -20.98 14.70
CA ARG A 130 29.23 -21.23 15.98
C ARG A 130 30.72 -21.36 15.70
N ARG A 131 31.49 -20.29 15.91
CA ARG A 131 32.95 -20.40 15.93
C ARG A 131 33.27 -21.48 16.97
N PRO A 132 33.91 -22.61 16.59
CA PRO A 132 34.33 -23.58 17.59
C PRO A 132 35.21 -22.81 18.58
N ALA A 133 34.91 -22.94 19.87
CA ALA A 133 35.84 -22.49 20.89
C ALA A 133 37.20 -23.13 20.56
N PRO A 134 38.32 -22.39 20.59
CA PRO A 134 39.60 -23.00 20.35
C PRO A 134 39.72 -24.16 21.35
N THR A 135 39.87 -25.38 20.85
CA THR A 135 40.22 -26.51 21.67
C THR A 135 41.63 -26.22 22.16
N VAL A 136 41.75 -25.60 23.33
CA VAL A 136 43.04 -25.42 23.98
C VAL A 136 43.41 -26.79 24.52
N SER A 137 43.98 -27.66 23.67
CA SER A 137 44.75 -28.80 24.17
C SER A 137 46.08 -28.23 24.65
N GLY A 138 46.12 -27.84 25.91
CA GLY A 138 47.27 -27.17 26.47
C GLY A 138 47.32 -27.35 27.98
N LEU A 139 48.43 -27.94 28.41
CA LEU A 139 48.94 -27.96 29.77
C LEU A 139 48.68 -26.62 30.49
N VAL A 140 48.03 -26.69 31.67
CA VAL A 140 47.76 -25.49 32.49
C VAL A 140 49.06 -25.09 33.20
N PRO A 141 49.58 -23.85 33.03
CA PRO A 141 50.75 -23.41 33.76
C PRO A 141 50.40 -23.18 35.23
N THR A 142 51.13 -23.84 36.13
CA THR A 142 51.09 -23.59 37.57
C THR A 142 52.32 -22.78 38.01
N PRO A 143 52.18 -21.84 38.97
CA PRO A 143 53.30 -20.99 39.39
C PRO A 143 54.52 -21.76 39.91
N ASP A 144 54.34 -22.95 40.50
CA ASP A 144 55.39 -23.65 41.26
C ASP A 144 55.60 -25.14 40.90
N GLY A 145 55.27 -25.61 39.69
CA GLY A 145 55.49 -27.03 39.35
C GLY A 145 55.08 -27.52 37.95
N GLN A 146 55.46 -28.78 37.67
CA GLN A 146 55.22 -29.53 36.42
C GLN A 146 53.76 -29.40 35.95
N PRO A 147 53.53 -29.09 34.66
CA PRO A 147 52.20 -28.75 34.18
C PRO A 147 51.24 -29.94 34.20
N ILE A 148 49.97 -29.67 34.58
CA ILE A 148 48.93 -30.69 34.70
C ILE A 148 48.18 -30.83 33.35
N PRO A 149 48.00 -32.06 32.82
CA PRO A 149 47.19 -32.29 31.63
C PRO A 149 45.70 -32.01 31.93
N TRP A 150 45.03 -31.29 31.05
CA TRP A 150 43.59 -31.07 31.14
C TRP A 150 42.84 -32.33 30.69
N TYR A 151 42.07 -32.95 31.58
CA TYR A 151 41.16 -34.05 31.24
C TYR A 151 39.75 -33.50 31.06
N PRO A 152 39.09 -33.67 29.91
CA PRO A 152 37.66 -33.42 29.80
C PRO A 152 36.93 -34.48 30.65
N GLY A 153 36.14 -34.02 31.62
CA GLY A 153 35.28 -34.90 32.43
C GLY A 153 34.33 -35.69 31.53
N GLY A 154 34.20 -37.00 31.80
CA GLY A 154 33.32 -37.92 31.09
C GLY A 154 31.84 -37.68 31.34
#